data_AF-A0A957VU69-F1
#
_entry.id   AF-A0A957VU69-F1
#
_cell.length_a   1.000
_cell.length_b   1.000
_cell.length_c   1.000
_cell.angle_alpha   90.00
_cell.angle_beta   90.00
_cell.angle_gamma   90.00
#
_symmetry.space_group_name_H-M   'P 1'
#
loop_
_entity.id
_entity.type
_entity.pdbx_description
1 polymer ?
#
loop_
_entity_poly.entity_id
_entity_poly.type
_entity_poly.pdbx_seq_one_letter_code
_entity_poly.pdbx_strand_id
1 'polypeptide(L)'
;MFQPTDISLPQLRAGVHEALKLWSKPNDDTSPLSHLYLFHQAGQARSANARRLTNDLLLQALTTMEDRYDAFLADLLRRRFLEDTPVASVANEKNMAEATVHKKQRQAIEQLADILAGQERQARQAVISALEQRLNLPAPTDLFGIAPYQKRVGD
;
A
#
# COMPACT_ATOMS: atom_id res chain seq x y z
N MET A 1 9.61 16.68 -3.74
CA MET A 1 10.84 15.86 -3.66
C MET A 1 10.41 14.46 -3.27
N PHE A 2 10.29 13.52 -4.22
CA PHE A 2 9.94 12.13 -3.90
C PHE A 2 11.19 11.48 -3.33
N GLN A 3 11.25 11.31 -2.00
CA GLN A 3 12.27 10.47 -1.41
C GLN A 3 11.84 9.01 -1.59
N PRO A 4 12.65 8.15 -2.23
CA PRO A 4 12.39 6.72 -2.22
C PRO A 4 12.71 6.22 -0.82
N THR A 5 11.72 6.27 0.07
CA THR A 5 11.80 5.56 1.34
C THR A 5 11.54 4.10 1.00
N ASP A 6 12.58 3.38 0.60
CA ASP A 6 12.54 1.91 0.56
C ASP A 6 12.38 1.45 2.01
N ILE A 7 11.14 1.25 2.42
CA ILE A 7 10.85 0.70 3.73
C ILE A 7 11.28 -0.77 3.75
N SER A 8 12.04 -1.14 4.78
CA SER A 8 12.40 -2.54 4.99
C SER A 8 11.16 -3.36 5.36
N LEU A 9 11.07 -4.60 4.88
CA LEU A 9 9.96 -5.49 5.20
C LEU A 9 9.70 -5.64 6.72
N PRO A 10 10.72 -5.71 7.60
CA PRO A 10 10.48 -5.74 9.05
C PRO A 10 9.79 -4.49 9.59
N GLN A 11 10.14 -3.30 9.08
CA GLN A 11 9.50 -2.05 9.48
C GLN A 11 8.05 -2.00 8.98
N LEU A 12 7.80 -2.43 7.74
CA LEU A 12 6.45 -2.50 7.20
C LEU A 12 5.59 -3.46 8.03
N ARG A 13 6.12 -4.63 8.37
CA ARG A 13 5.43 -5.60 9.23
C ARG A 13 5.06 -5.02 10.59
N ALA A 14 5.97 -4.29 11.22
CA ALA A 14 5.68 -3.60 12.48
C ALA A 14 4.57 -2.56 12.29
N GLY A 15 4.64 -1.76 11.22
CA GLY A 15 3.61 -0.79 10.85
C GLY A 15 2.24 -1.43 10.62
N VAL A 16 2.18 -2.57 9.92
CA VAL A 16 0.95 -3.34 9.67
C VAL A 16 0.36 -3.85 10.98
N HIS A 17 1.19 -4.41 11.87
CA HIS A 17 0.71 -4.89 13.16
C HIS A 17 0.14 -3.76 14.02
N GLU A 18 0.83 -2.62 14.10
CA GLU A 18 0.34 -1.45 14.83
C GLU A 18 -0.92 -0.88 14.18
N ALA A 19 -0.99 -0.82 12.85
CA ALA A 19 -2.19 -0.37 12.13
C ALA A 19 -3.40 -1.27 12.43
N LEU A 20 -3.22 -2.60 12.46
CA LEU A 20 -4.25 -3.56 12.83
C LEU A 20 -4.72 -3.39 14.28
N LYS A 21 -3.82 -3.16 15.24
CA LYS A 21 -4.20 -2.88 16.64
C LYS A 21 -5.02 -1.61 16.79
N LEU A 22 -4.74 -0.62 15.96
CA LEU A 22 -5.43 0.66 15.99
C LEU A 22 -6.72 0.67 15.15
N TRP A 23 -7.12 -0.46 14.55
CA TRP A 23 -8.29 -0.55 13.65
C TRP A 23 -9.57 0.07 14.23
N SER A 24 -9.90 -0.29 15.47
CA SER A 24 -11.11 0.16 16.19
C SER A 24 -10.84 1.28 17.21
N LYS A 25 -9.62 1.84 17.26
CA LYS A 25 -9.27 2.89 18.21
C LYS A 25 -9.73 4.27 17.69
N PRO A 26 -10.03 5.23 18.60
CA PRO A 26 -10.41 6.59 18.22
C PRO A 26 -9.42 7.22 17.25
N ASN A 27 -9.92 8.16 16.45
CA ASN A 27 -9.17 8.76 15.36
C ASN A 27 -7.93 9.51 15.88
N ASP A 28 -6.77 9.06 15.42
CA ASP A 28 -5.58 9.89 15.34
C ASP A 28 -5.39 10.24 13.87
N ASP A 29 -5.00 11.48 13.58
CA ASP A 29 -4.65 11.93 12.23
C ASP A 29 -3.31 11.34 11.74
N THR A 30 -2.69 10.47 12.54
CA THR A 30 -1.45 9.78 12.20
C THR A 30 -1.72 8.31 11.84
N SER A 31 -1.11 7.84 10.75
CA SER A 31 -1.16 6.45 10.34
C SER A 31 0.24 5.82 10.40
N PRO A 32 0.40 4.63 10.99
CA PRO A 32 1.65 3.87 10.90
C PRO A 32 2.08 3.57 9.46
N LEU A 33 1.15 3.61 8.50
CA LEU A 33 1.38 3.33 7.08
C LEU A 33 1.45 4.59 6.23
N SER A 34 1.53 5.79 6.84
CA SER A 34 1.48 7.07 6.12
C SER A 34 2.65 7.30 5.17
N HIS A 35 3.74 6.54 5.31
CA HIS A 35 4.92 6.62 4.46
C HIS A 35 4.78 5.84 3.14
N LEU A 36 3.73 5.01 2.99
CA LEU A 36 3.50 4.24 1.78
C LEU A 36 2.96 5.13 0.66
N TYR A 37 3.43 4.87 -0.57
CA TYR A 37 2.92 5.53 -1.76
C TYR A 37 1.42 5.22 -1.94
N LEU A 38 1.01 3.98 -1.71
CA LEU A 38 -0.40 3.57 -1.74
C LEU A 38 -1.29 4.42 -0.81
N PHE A 39 -0.77 4.78 0.37
CA PHE A 39 -1.51 5.64 1.32
C PHE A 39 -1.74 7.04 0.75
N HIS A 40 -0.69 7.66 0.19
CA HIS A 40 -0.80 8.96 -0.44
C HIS A 40 -1.68 8.92 -1.71
N GLN A 41 -1.55 7.87 -2.51
CA GLN A 41 -2.37 7.67 -3.71
C GLN A 41 -3.87 7.55 -3.35
N ALA A 42 -4.20 6.79 -2.30
CA ALA A 42 -5.56 6.65 -1.81
C ALA A 42 -6.12 7.99 -1.29
N GLY A 43 -5.30 8.77 -0.57
CA GLY A 43 -5.69 10.09 -0.06
C GLY A 43 -5.90 11.15 -1.15
N GLN A 44 -5.20 11.06 -2.29
CA GLN A 44 -5.46 11.94 -3.43
C GLN A 44 -6.77 11.57 -4.15
N ALA A 45 -7.11 10.28 -4.19
CA ALA A 45 -8.34 9.80 -4.84
C ALA A 45 -9.61 10.06 -3.99
N ARG A 46 -9.48 10.13 -2.66
CA ARG A 46 -10.59 10.38 -1.73
C ARG A 46 -10.16 11.32 -0.61
N SER A 47 -10.95 12.36 -0.36
CA SER A 47 -10.87 13.12 0.89
C SER A 47 -11.37 12.25 2.05
N ALA A 48 -10.44 11.61 2.75
CA ALA A 48 -10.70 10.76 3.90
C ALA A 48 -9.59 10.96 4.95
N ASN A 49 -9.92 10.72 6.22
CA ASN A 49 -8.94 10.78 7.30
C ASN A 49 -7.93 9.62 7.23
N ALA A 50 -6.79 9.78 7.91
CA ALA A 50 -5.69 8.82 7.87
C ALA A 50 -6.09 7.41 8.32
N ARG A 51 -6.97 7.30 9.33
CA ARG A 51 -7.49 6.01 9.81
C ARG A 51 -8.26 5.28 8.71
N ARG A 52 -9.20 5.95 8.04
CA ARG A 52 -10.02 5.35 7.00
C ARG A 52 -9.18 4.90 5.81
N LEU A 53 -8.20 5.70 5.40
CA LEU A 53 -7.26 5.31 4.34
C LEU A 53 -6.46 4.06 4.73
N THR A 54 -5.99 3.99 5.97
CA THR A 54 -5.29 2.82 6.52
C THR A 54 -6.17 1.58 6.52
N ASN A 55 -7.40 1.71 7.02
CA ASN A 55 -8.34 0.59 7.12
C ASN A 55 -8.74 0.08 5.72
N ASP A 56 -8.97 0.98 4.76
CA ASP A 56 -9.27 0.61 3.38
C ASP A 56 -8.11 -0.16 2.74
N LEU A 57 -6.86 0.28 2.95
CA LEU A 57 -5.67 -0.43 2.47
C LEU A 57 -5.53 -1.82 3.10
N LEU A 58 -5.68 -1.91 4.43
CA LEU A 58 -5.63 -3.19 5.14
C LEU A 58 -6.74 -4.14 4.67
N LEU A 59 -7.94 -3.64 4.43
CA LEU A 59 -9.07 -4.45 3.95
C LEU A 59 -8.83 -4.98 2.54
N GLN A 60 -8.27 -4.16 1.65
CA GLN A 60 -7.89 -4.58 0.30
C GLN A 60 -6.79 -5.66 0.33
N ALA A 61 -5.79 -5.49 1.20
CA ALA A 61 -4.74 -6.48 1.39
C ALA A 61 -5.26 -7.79 2.01
N LEU A 62 -6.17 -7.71 2.99
CA LEU A 62 -6.84 -8.88 3.58
C LEU A 62 -7.68 -9.63 2.55
N THR A 63 -8.42 -8.91 1.71
CA THR A 63 -9.21 -9.52 0.62
C THR A 63 -8.29 -10.21 -0.38
N THR A 64 -7.16 -9.58 -0.74
CA THR A 64 -6.16 -10.20 -1.61
C THR A 64 -5.54 -11.46 -0.98
N MET A 65 -5.27 -11.43 0.33
CA MET A 65 -4.78 -12.59 1.07
C MET A 65 -5.77 -13.75 1.02
N GLU A 66 -7.05 -13.45 1.24
CA GLU A 66 -8.14 -14.41 1.23
C GLU A 66 -8.31 -15.07 -0.15
N ASP A 67 -8.31 -14.27 -1.21
CA ASP A 67 -8.56 -14.74 -2.57
C ASP A 67 -7.38 -15.49 -3.20
N ARG A 68 -6.13 -15.10 -2.87
CA ARG A 68 -4.94 -15.52 -3.63
C ARG A 68 -3.92 -16.32 -2.83
N TYR A 69 -4.03 -16.35 -1.50
CA TYR A 69 -3.00 -16.94 -0.64
C TYR A 69 -3.60 -17.93 0.34
N ASP A 70 -4.06 -17.45 1.50
CA ASP A 70 -4.52 -18.29 2.60
C ASP A 70 -5.71 -17.62 3.29
N ALA A 71 -6.90 -18.10 2.95
CA ALA A 71 -8.17 -17.64 3.52
C ALA A 71 -8.24 -17.80 5.04
N PHE A 72 -7.59 -18.83 5.61
CA PHE A 72 -7.58 -19.02 7.06
C PHE A 72 -6.77 -17.94 7.77
N LEU A 73 -5.62 -17.53 7.21
CA LEU A 73 -4.82 -16.44 7.79
C LEU A 73 -5.55 -15.09 7.70
N ALA A 74 -6.28 -14.84 6.62
CA ALA A 74 -7.13 -13.66 6.49
C ALA A 74 -8.27 -13.66 7.52
N ASP A 75 -9.03 -14.75 7.63
CA ASP A 75 -10.10 -14.95 8.65
C ASP A 75 -9.55 -14.74 10.07
N LEU A 76 -8.38 -15.31 10.36
CA LEU A 76 -7.73 -15.15 11.66
C LEU A 76 -7.45 -13.67 11.99
N LEU A 77 -6.94 -12.88 11.04
CA LEU A 77 -6.70 -11.45 11.27
C LEU A 77 -7.99 -10.66 11.42
N ARG A 78 -9.02 -10.96 10.61
CA ARG A 78 -10.34 -10.32 10.74
C ARG A 78 -10.91 -10.55 12.14
N ARG A 79 -10.99 -11.79 12.58
CA ARG A 79 -11.49 -12.14 13.92
C ARG A 79 -10.71 -11.46 15.04
N ARG A 80 -9.37 -11.50 14.96
CA ARG A 80 -8.49 -11.01 16.03
C ARG A 80 -8.47 -9.49 16.14
N PHE A 81 -8.55 -8.76 15.04
CA PHE A 81 -8.33 -7.30 15.03
C PHE A 81 -9.58 -6.50 14.66
N LEU A 82 -10.41 -6.98 13.74
CA LEU A 82 -11.60 -6.26 13.30
C LEU A 82 -12.80 -6.55 14.21
N GLU A 83 -12.90 -7.80 14.68
CA GLU A 83 -13.99 -8.27 15.57
C GLU A 83 -13.58 -8.32 17.04
N ASP A 84 -12.32 -8.00 17.37
CA ASP A 84 -11.77 -8.03 18.73
C ASP A 84 -11.95 -9.39 19.47
N THR A 85 -11.98 -10.49 18.71
CA THR A 85 -12.18 -11.84 19.26
C THR A 85 -10.93 -12.28 20.02
N PRO A 86 -11.01 -12.69 21.30
CA PRO A 86 -9.86 -13.16 22.10
C PRO A 86 -9.14 -14.38 21.50
N VAL A 87 -7.82 -14.52 21.77
CA VAL A 87 -7.01 -15.66 21.28
C VAL A 87 -7.60 -16.98 21.75
N ALA A 88 -7.97 -17.05 23.03
CA ALA A 88 -8.57 -18.22 23.66
C ALA A 88 -9.86 -18.66 22.94
N SER A 89 -10.72 -17.70 22.55
CA SER A 89 -11.95 -18.00 21.81
C SER A 89 -11.65 -18.59 20.44
N VAL A 90 -10.73 -17.96 19.67
CA VAL A 90 -10.32 -18.48 18.37
C VAL A 90 -9.67 -19.87 18.49
N ALA A 91 -8.83 -20.06 19.51
CA ALA A 91 -8.18 -21.34 19.81
C ALA A 91 -9.22 -22.44 20.05
N ASN A 92 -10.22 -22.16 20.87
CA ASN A 92 -11.30 -23.09 21.18
C ASN A 92 -12.16 -23.40 19.94
N GLU A 93 -12.60 -22.37 19.21
CA GLU A 93 -13.41 -22.53 17.98
C GLU A 93 -12.72 -23.36 16.89
N LYS A 94 -11.40 -23.19 16.74
CA LYS A 94 -10.61 -23.90 15.73
C LYS A 94 -10.01 -25.22 16.25
N ASN A 95 -10.26 -25.60 17.50
CA ASN A 95 -9.65 -26.77 18.16
C ASN A 95 -8.11 -26.75 18.10
N MET A 96 -7.50 -25.60 18.42
CA MET A 96 -6.05 -25.39 18.37
C MET A 96 -5.53 -24.91 19.73
N ALA A 97 -4.26 -25.18 20.03
CA ALA A 97 -3.60 -24.55 21.18
C ALA A 97 -3.41 -23.04 20.94
N GLU A 98 -3.52 -22.22 21.99
CA GLU A 98 -3.32 -20.76 21.91
C GLU A 98 -1.93 -20.40 21.34
N ALA A 99 -0.89 -21.15 21.71
CA ALA A 99 0.45 -20.97 21.15
C ALA A 99 0.48 -21.13 19.62
N THR A 100 -0.33 -22.05 19.08
CA THR A 100 -0.49 -22.24 17.64
C THR A 100 -1.23 -21.06 17.01
N VAL A 101 -2.26 -20.53 17.66
CA VAL A 101 -2.96 -19.31 17.20
C VAL A 101 -1.99 -18.12 17.16
N HIS A 102 -1.17 -17.92 18.18
CA HIS A 102 -0.15 -16.86 18.17
C HIS A 102 0.86 -17.02 17.03
N LYS A 103 1.33 -18.26 16.77
CA LYS A 103 2.21 -18.55 15.63
C LYS A 103 1.54 -18.24 14.29
N LYS A 104 0.26 -18.63 14.14
CA LYS A 104 -0.52 -18.36 12.92
C LYS A 104 -0.83 -16.87 12.74
N GLN A 105 -1.15 -16.15 13.81
CA GLN A 105 -1.34 -14.70 13.78
C GLN A 105 -0.05 -14.00 13.33
N ARG A 106 1.11 -14.45 13.84
CA ARG A 106 2.42 -13.94 13.42
C ARG A 106 2.67 -14.16 11.93
N GLN A 107 2.41 -15.37 11.45
CA GLN A 107 2.52 -15.75 10.03
C GLN A 107 1.57 -14.91 9.16
N ALA A 108 0.33 -14.69 9.62
CA ALA A 108 -0.64 -13.88 8.90
C ALA A 108 -0.18 -12.42 8.77
N ILE A 109 0.36 -11.82 9.83
CA ILE A 109 0.90 -10.45 9.77
C ILE A 109 2.08 -10.36 8.79
N GLU A 110 2.98 -11.35 8.78
CA GLU A 110 4.09 -11.43 7.81
C GLU A 110 3.56 -11.46 6.37
N GLN A 111 2.64 -12.39 6.08
CA GLN A 111 2.04 -12.53 4.76
C GLN A 111 1.28 -11.27 4.33
N LEU A 112 0.60 -10.58 5.25
CA LEU A 112 -0.12 -9.34 4.94
C LEU A 112 0.85 -8.21 4.59
N ALA A 113 1.97 -8.11 5.30
CA ALA A 113 3.03 -7.15 5.00
C ALA A 113 3.69 -7.43 3.64
N ASP A 114 3.91 -8.70 3.29
CA ASP A 114 4.43 -9.09 1.97
C ASP A 114 3.48 -8.70 0.84
N ILE A 115 2.18 -8.91 1.02
CA ILE A 115 1.15 -8.52 0.06
C ILE A 115 1.15 -7.00 -0.13
N LEU A 116 1.13 -6.23 0.97
CA LEU A 116 1.20 -4.77 0.91
C LEU A 116 2.48 -4.28 0.24
N ALA A 117 3.63 -4.90 0.53
CA ALA A 117 4.89 -4.58 -0.13
C ALA A 117 4.83 -4.86 -1.65
N GLY A 118 4.18 -5.96 -2.04
CA GLY A 118 3.94 -6.29 -3.45
C GLY A 118 3.07 -5.26 -4.15
N GLN A 119 1.94 -4.89 -3.53
CA GLN A 119 1.03 -3.87 -4.04
C GLN A 119 1.71 -2.49 -4.15
N GLU A 120 2.52 -2.13 -3.16
CA GLU A 120 3.30 -0.88 -3.13
C GLU A 120 4.30 -0.83 -4.30
N ARG A 121 5.06 -1.91 -4.52
CA ARG A 121 5.98 -2.03 -5.67
C ARG A 121 5.23 -1.92 -6.99
N GLN A 122 4.09 -2.61 -7.12
CA GLN A 122 3.27 -2.58 -8.34
C GLN A 122 2.75 -1.17 -8.62
N ALA A 123 2.25 -0.46 -7.60
CA ALA A 123 1.74 0.90 -7.76
C ALA A 123 2.84 1.87 -8.19
N ARG A 124 4.04 1.78 -7.57
CA ARG A 124 5.19 2.58 -7.97
C ARG A 124 5.64 2.28 -9.39
N GLN A 125 5.72 1.00 -9.76
CA GLN A 125 6.12 0.60 -11.10
C GLN A 125 5.11 1.10 -12.16
N ALA A 126 3.81 1.04 -11.87
CA ALA A 126 2.79 1.56 -12.79
C ALA A 126 2.95 3.06 -13.06
N VAL A 127 3.32 3.84 -12.04
CA VAL A 127 3.58 5.28 -12.18
C VAL A 127 4.84 5.53 -13.02
N ILE A 128 5.93 4.79 -12.75
CA ILE A 128 7.17 4.90 -13.52
C ILE A 128 6.89 4.60 -14.99
N SER A 129 6.24 3.47 -15.28
CA SER A 129 5.92 3.08 -16.66
C SER A 129 4.99 4.08 -17.36
N ALA A 130 4.03 4.68 -16.65
CA ALA A 130 3.18 5.74 -17.21
C ALA A 130 3.98 7.02 -17.53
N LEU A 131 4.98 7.37 -16.71
CA LEU A 131 5.86 8.51 -16.97
C LEU A 131 6.79 8.25 -18.16
N GLU A 132 7.37 7.06 -18.25
CA GLU A 132 8.22 6.64 -19.38
C GLU A 132 7.44 6.70 -20.70
N GLN A 133 6.20 6.22 -20.73
CA GLN A 133 5.33 6.32 -21.91
C GLN A 133 5.06 7.78 -22.32
N ARG A 134 4.88 8.69 -21.35
CA ARG A 134 4.68 10.11 -21.63
C ARG A 134 5.96 10.81 -22.12
N LEU A 135 7.13 10.35 -21.69
CA LEU A 135 8.42 10.90 -22.11
C LEU A 135 8.84 10.40 -23.50
N ASN A 136 8.40 9.21 -23.90
CA ASN A 136 8.65 8.62 -25.22
C ASN A 136 7.66 9.07 -26.32
N LEU A 137 6.87 10.14 -26.10
CA LEU A 137 6.19 10.78 -27.23
C LEU A 137 7.24 11.29 -28.22
N PRO A 138 7.10 11.05 -29.54
CA PRO A 138 7.92 11.75 -30.52
C PRO A 138 7.69 13.24 -30.31
N ALA A 139 8.79 14.00 -30.23
CA ALA A 139 8.74 15.45 -30.17
C ALA A 139 7.74 15.95 -31.23
N PRO A 140 6.89 16.97 -30.95
CA PRO A 140 6.33 17.75 -32.03
C PRO A 140 7.51 18.28 -32.86
N THR A 141 7.71 17.67 -34.01
CA THR A 141 8.67 18.01 -35.07
C THR A 141 8.25 19.31 -35.76
N ASP A 142 7.88 20.31 -34.97
CA ASP A 142 7.49 21.62 -35.47
C ASP A 142 7.91 22.66 -34.43
N LEU A 143 9.22 22.91 -34.40
CA LEU A 143 9.78 24.19 -33.98
C LEU A 143 9.29 25.25 -34.98
N PHE A 144 8.02 25.64 -34.88
CA PHE A 144 7.53 26.88 -35.47
C PHE A 144 8.28 28.03 -34.79
N GLY A 145 9.23 28.66 -35.49
CA GLY A 145 9.84 29.89 -35.00
C GLY A 145 11.27 30.22 -35.47
N ILE A 146 12.00 29.34 -36.14
CA ILE A 146 13.26 29.75 -36.79
C ILE A 146 12.97 30.37 -38.15
N ALA A 147 12.64 31.66 -38.15
CA ALA A 147 12.63 32.46 -39.37
C ALA A 147 14.04 32.44 -40.01
N PRO A 148 14.17 32.14 -41.31
CA PRO A 148 15.47 32.18 -41.97
C PRO A 148 15.95 33.63 -42.05
N TYR A 149 17.08 33.92 -41.40
CA TYR A 149 17.80 35.18 -41.55
C TYR A 149 18.41 35.23 -42.95
N GLN A 150 17.65 35.71 -43.93
CA GLN A 150 18.17 36.05 -45.26
C GLN A 150 18.96 37.35 -45.16
N LYS A 151 20.27 37.21 -45.03
CA LYS A 151 21.26 38.28 -45.14
C LYS A 151 21.20 38.85 -46.56
N ARG A 152 20.56 40.02 -46.74
CA ARG A 152 20.68 40.83 -47.96
C ARG A 152 22.16 41.23 -48.11
N VAL A 153 22.81 40.70 -49.13
CA VAL A 153 24.00 41.29 -49.72
C VAL A 153 23.49 42.41 -50.63
N GLY A 154 23.86 43.64 -50.33
CA GLY A 154 23.64 44.80 -51.20
C GLY A 154 25.00 45.35 -51.59
N ASP A 155 25.20 45.44 -52.91
CA ASP A 155 26.30 46.10 -53.62
C ASP A 155 26.45 47.60 -53.25
#